data_AF-K1DZJ5-F1
#
_entry.id   AF-K1DZJ5-F1
#
_cell.length_a   1.000
_cell.length_b   1.000
_cell.length_c   1.000
_cell.angle_alpha   90.00
_cell.angle_beta   90.00
_cell.angle_gamma   90.00
#
_symmetry.space_group_name_H-M   'P 1'
#
loop_
_entity.id
_entity.type
_entity.pdbx_description
1 polymer ?
#
loop_
_entity_poly.entity_id
_entity_poly.type
_entity_poly.pdbx_seq_one_letter_code
_entity_poly.pdbx_strand_id
1 'polypeptide(L)'
;VAALPGAAAGAGLGLALAADLRIGTPRTVVATAFASIALSGDFGVAWLLERLVGPAVARELMFLNPRLDGQACRDLGLLNRIVPEEELAARTRELAEQLAAGSAGTLASIKRNLLEAPTQTLSESMAAEVPRHKACGLTADHVEAARAFVEKRPPVFAR
;
A
#
# COMPACT_ATOMS: atom_id res chain seq x y z
N VAL A 1 -6.94 -0.26 -1.61
CA VAL A 1 -6.65 1.17 -1.34
C VAL A 1 -7.44 1.58 -0.12
N ALA A 2 -6.83 2.23 0.87
CA ALA A 2 -7.52 2.80 2.03
C ALA A 2 -7.57 4.34 1.90
N ALA A 3 -8.75 4.92 2.07
CA ALA A 3 -8.95 6.37 2.14
C ALA A 3 -9.16 6.80 3.60
N LEU A 4 -8.39 7.77 4.07
CA LEU A 4 -8.38 8.24 5.46
C LEU A 4 -8.91 9.68 5.52
N PRO A 5 -10.24 9.90 5.59
CA PRO A 5 -10.82 11.25 5.63
C PRO A 5 -10.53 12.01 6.93
N GLY A 6 -10.13 11.31 7.99
CA GLY A 6 -9.90 11.89 9.30
C GLY A 6 -9.09 10.95 10.19
N ALA A 7 -9.54 10.75 11.43
CA ALA A 7 -8.79 9.97 12.41
C ALA A 7 -8.74 8.46 12.07
N ALA A 8 -7.54 7.88 12.10
CA ALA A 8 -7.29 6.45 12.09
C ALA A 8 -6.40 6.09 13.29
N ALA A 9 -6.96 5.39 14.28
CA ALA A 9 -6.26 5.06 15.51
C ALA A 9 -6.51 3.62 15.97
N GLY A 10 -5.54 3.04 16.69
CA GLY A 10 -5.61 1.66 17.20
C GLY A 10 -5.91 0.65 16.10
N ALA A 11 -6.94 -0.17 16.27
CA ALA A 11 -7.40 -1.13 15.27
C ALA A 11 -7.72 -0.49 13.90
N GLY A 12 -8.25 0.73 13.88
CA GLY A 12 -8.53 1.47 12.63
C GLY A 12 -7.25 1.84 11.88
N LEU A 13 -6.16 2.11 12.61
CA LEU A 13 -4.83 2.26 12.01
C LEU A 13 -4.36 0.92 11.43
N GLY A 14 -4.51 -0.19 12.16
CA GLY A 14 -4.14 -1.53 11.67
C GLY A 14 -4.81 -1.88 10.34
N LEU A 15 -6.11 -1.61 10.22
CA LEU A 15 -6.86 -1.79 8.98
C LEU A 15 -6.33 -0.89 7.83
N ALA A 16 -6.02 0.37 8.12
CA ALA A 16 -5.44 1.26 7.13
C ALA A 16 -4.06 0.78 6.65
N LEU A 17 -3.18 0.39 7.57
CA LEU A 17 -1.82 -0.08 7.26
C LEU A 17 -1.80 -1.41 6.49
N ALA A 18 -2.83 -2.25 6.64
CA ALA A 18 -2.97 -3.50 5.91
C ALA A 18 -3.30 -3.30 4.40
N ALA A 19 -3.76 -2.12 3.99
CA ALA A 19 -3.98 -1.81 2.58
C ALA A 19 -2.66 -1.55 1.84
N ASP A 20 -2.55 -1.97 0.57
CA ASP A 20 -1.35 -1.75 -0.24
C ASP A 20 -1.04 -0.26 -0.47
N LEU A 21 -2.09 0.54 -0.66
CA LEU A 21 -2.02 1.98 -0.88
C LEU A 21 -2.94 2.71 0.09
N ARG A 22 -2.46 3.83 0.63
CA ARG A 22 -3.17 4.71 1.57
C ARG A 22 -3.17 6.14 1.06
N ILE A 23 -4.34 6.76 1.05
CA ILE A 23 -4.55 8.17 0.65
C ILE A 23 -5.30 8.89 1.75
N GLY A 24 -4.91 10.13 2.05
CA GLY A 24 -5.53 10.94 3.09
C GLY A 24 -5.68 12.40 2.67
N THR A 25 -5.96 13.24 3.65
CA THR A 25 -6.13 14.70 3.53
C THR A 25 -5.20 15.41 4.50
N PRO A 26 -5.02 16.73 4.41
CA PRO A 26 -4.28 17.48 5.43
C PRO A 26 -4.86 17.30 6.84
N ARG A 27 -6.15 16.93 6.96
CA ARG A 27 -6.84 16.68 8.23
C ARG A 27 -6.78 15.23 8.69
N THR A 28 -6.15 14.32 7.94
CA THR A 28 -5.91 12.96 8.42
C THR A 28 -5.15 13.02 9.72
N VAL A 29 -5.57 12.23 10.71
CA VAL A 29 -4.86 12.10 11.98
C VAL A 29 -4.59 10.63 12.25
N VAL A 30 -3.34 10.28 12.53
CA VAL A 30 -2.93 8.92 12.89
C VAL A 30 -2.38 8.89 14.30
N ALA A 31 -2.77 7.89 15.09
CA ALA A 31 -2.20 7.61 16.41
C ALA A 31 -2.27 6.10 16.70
N THR A 32 -1.34 5.57 17.50
CA THR A 32 -1.38 4.14 17.87
C THR A 32 -2.45 3.87 18.93
N ALA A 33 -2.78 4.85 19.78
CA ALA A 33 -3.78 4.84 20.86
C ALA A 33 -3.53 3.86 22.03
N PHE A 34 -2.73 2.81 21.85
CA PHE A 34 -2.60 1.73 22.83
C PHE A 34 -1.94 2.16 24.15
N ALA A 35 -0.82 2.89 24.08
CA ALA A 35 -0.08 3.30 25.27
C ALA A 35 -0.91 4.17 26.23
N SER A 36 -1.82 5.01 25.70
CA SER A 36 -2.70 5.86 26.51
C SER A 36 -3.74 5.10 27.33
N ILE A 37 -3.99 3.83 27.01
CA ILE A 37 -4.99 2.99 27.68
C ILE A 37 -4.39 1.70 28.24
N ALA A 38 -3.08 1.67 28.47
CA ALA A 38 -2.35 0.52 29.02
C ALA A 38 -2.53 -0.79 28.23
N LEU A 39 -2.63 -0.69 26.90
CA LEU A 39 -2.61 -1.84 25.99
C LEU A 39 -1.30 -1.92 25.23
N SER A 40 -0.87 -3.14 24.90
CA SER A 40 0.39 -3.39 24.18
C SER A 40 0.28 -3.17 22.66
N GLY A 41 -0.92 -3.27 22.10
CA GLY A 41 -1.19 -3.18 20.66
C GLY A 41 -1.92 -4.40 20.10
N ASP A 42 -2.67 -4.20 19.02
CA ASP A 42 -3.41 -5.23 18.31
C ASP A 42 -3.47 -4.97 16.77
N PHE A 43 -4.26 -5.76 16.04
CA PHE A 43 -4.52 -5.62 14.59
C PHE A 43 -3.26 -5.51 13.69
N GLY A 44 -2.14 -6.09 14.16
CA GLY A 44 -0.87 -6.08 13.43
C GLY A 44 -0.18 -4.71 13.36
N VAL A 45 -0.64 -3.70 14.11
CA VAL A 45 -0.10 -2.33 14.04
C VAL A 45 1.41 -2.31 14.28
N ALA A 46 1.90 -2.97 15.33
CA ALA A 46 3.34 -3.03 15.62
C ALA A 46 4.14 -3.66 14.46
N TRP A 47 3.66 -4.76 13.89
CA TRP A 47 4.32 -5.47 12.78
C TRP A 47 4.32 -4.65 11.49
N LEU A 48 3.21 -3.99 11.18
CA LEU A 48 3.06 -3.16 9.99
C LEU A 48 3.88 -1.87 10.10
N LEU A 49 3.85 -1.18 11.24
CA LEU A 49 4.63 0.03 11.46
C LEU A 49 6.14 -0.23 11.37
N GLU A 50 6.64 -1.27 12.03
CA GLU A 50 8.06 -1.66 11.95
C GLU A 50 8.54 -1.80 10.49
N ARG A 51 7.68 -2.34 9.61
CA ARG A 51 8.00 -2.52 8.19
C ARG A 51 7.83 -1.26 7.34
N LEU A 52 6.94 -0.36 7.73
CA LEU A 52 6.62 0.84 6.95
C LEU A 52 7.54 2.02 7.28
N VAL A 53 7.82 2.24 8.57
CA VAL A 53 8.58 3.41 9.06
C VAL A 53 9.93 3.06 9.67
N GLY A 54 10.22 1.76 9.77
CA GLY A 54 11.44 1.25 10.40
C GLY A 54 11.40 1.27 11.93
N PRO A 55 12.40 0.63 12.57
CA PRO A 55 12.37 0.31 13.99
C PRO A 55 12.40 1.50 14.93
N ALA A 56 13.15 2.55 14.58
CA ALA A 56 13.28 3.73 15.43
C ALA A 56 11.93 4.48 15.54
N VAL A 57 11.35 4.82 14.38
CA VAL A 57 10.08 5.54 14.32
C VAL A 57 8.95 4.69 14.88
N ALA A 58 8.89 3.39 14.56
CA ALA A 58 7.85 2.51 15.08
C ALA A 58 7.81 2.48 16.63
N ARG A 59 8.99 2.41 17.28
CA ARG A 59 9.08 2.47 18.75
C ARG A 59 8.60 3.80 19.31
N GLU A 60 9.01 4.92 18.71
CA GLU A 60 8.55 6.24 19.13
C GLU A 60 7.03 6.35 19.04
N LEU A 61 6.44 5.94 17.91
CA LEU A 61 4.98 5.98 17.71
C LEU A 61 4.23 5.05 18.67
N MET A 62 4.77 3.87 18.96
CA MET A 62 4.12 2.89 19.85
C MET A 62 4.27 3.26 21.33
N PHE A 63 5.40 3.81 21.75
CA PHE A 63 5.67 4.15 23.16
C PHE A 63 5.10 5.50 23.55
N LEU A 64 5.28 6.53 22.72
CA LEU A 64 4.87 7.90 23.05
C LEU A 64 3.47 8.24 22.53
N ASN A 65 2.93 7.43 21.60
CA ASN A 65 1.60 7.62 21.02
C ASN A 65 1.32 9.07 20.57
N PRO A 66 2.21 9.70 19.78
CA PRO A 66 1.95 11.03 19.27
C PRO A 66 0.77 11.00 18.28
N ARG A 67 0.09 12.14 18.13
CA ARG A 67 -0.86 12.36 17.05
C ARG A 67 -0.11 12.92 15.85
N LEU A 68 -0.09 12.17 14.75
CA LEU A 68 0.47 12.61 13.48
C LEU A 68 -0.62 13.24 12.63
N ASP A 69 -0.34 14.38 12.02
CA ASP A 69 -1.20 14.97 10.99
C ASP A 69 -0.94 14.35 9.61
N GLY A 70 -1.72 14.77 8.61
CA GLY A 70 -1.62 14.22 7.26
C GLY A 70 -0.22 14.38 6.66
N GLN A 71 0.43 15.53 6.87
CA GLN A 71 1.74 15.82 6.31
C GLN A 71 2.82 14.94 6.95
N ALA A 72 2.85 14.86 8.28
CA ALA A 72 3.74 13.95 8.99
C ALA A 72 3.52 12.49 8.54
N CYS A 73 2.27 12.07 8.34
CA CYS A 73 1.98 10.74 7.81
C CYS A 73 2.54 10.52 6.40
N ARG A 74 2.54 11.53 5.53
CA ARG A 74 3.10 11.45 4.18
C ARG A 74 4.63 11.39 4.19
N ASP A 75 5.25 12.17 5.05
CA ASP A 75 6.70 12.27 5.20
C ASP A 75 7.27 10.97 5.78
N LEU A 76 6.56 10.33 6.71
CA LEU A 76 6.89 9.02 7.26
C LEU A 76 6.53 7.84 6.32
N GLY A 77 5.83 8.07 5.20
CA GLY A 77 5.41 7.00 4.29
C GLY A 77 4.19 6.19 4.77
N LEU A 78 3.50 6.64 5.82
CA LEU A 78 2.22 6.08 6.27
C LEU A 78 1.08 6.42 5.30
N LEU A 79 1.16 7.53 4.58
CA LEU A 79 0.31 7.86 3.43
C LEU A 79 1.15 7.89 2.15
N ASN A 80 0.61 7.36 1.05
CA ASN A 80 1.21 7.51 -0.27
C ASN A 80 0.89 8.88 -0.89
N ARG A 81 -0.29 9.44 -0.57
CA ARG A 81 -0.80 10.70 -1.12
C ARG A 81 -1.62 11.46 -0.08
N ILE A 82 -1.54 12.78 -0.14
CA ILE A 82 -2.47 13.71 0.50
C ILE A 82 -3.17 14.48 -0.61
N VAL A 83 -4.49 14.64 -0.49
CA VAL A 83 -5.32 15.39 -1.43
C VAL A 83 -6.28 16.32 -0.68
N PRO A 84 -6.84 17.36 -1.33
CA PRO A 84 -7.95 18.12 -0.75
C PRO A 84 -9.10 17.20 -0.33
N GLU A 85 -9.83 17.59 0.70
CA GLU A 85 -10.84 16.71 1.31
C GLU A 85 -11.98 16.41 0.34
N GLU A 86 -12.44 17.44 -0.35
CA GLU A 86 -13.46 17.38 -1.40
C GLU A 86 -13.05 16.46 -2.56
N GLU A 87 -11.76 16.25 -2.76
CA GLU A 87 -11.22 15.38 -3.80
C GLU A 87 -10.97 13.94 -3.33
N LEU A 88 -10.98 13.67 -2.01
CA LEU A 88 -10.53 12.39 -1.46
C LEU A 88 -11.26 11.19 -2.10
N ALA A 89 -12.58 11.26 -2.20
CA ALA A 89 -13.38 10.18 -2.78
C ALA A 89 -13.05 9.98 -4.27
N ALA A 90 -12.98 11.07 -5.04
CA ALA A 90 -12.69 11.04 -6.46
C ALA A 90 -11.28 10.48 -6.73
N ARG A 91 -10.26 10.94 -6.00
CA ARG A 91 -8.87 10.50 -6.15
C ARG A 91 -8.63 9.07 -5.66
N THR A 92 -9.35 8.65 -4.62
CA THR A 92 -9.33 7.25 -4.18
C THR A 92 -9.91 6.35 -5.26
N ARG A 93 -11.03 6.75 -5.87
CA ARG A 93 -11.65 6.02 -6.96
C ARG A 93 -10.76 5.98 -8.19
N GLU A 94 -10.13 7.09 -8.56
CA GLU A 94 -9.17 7.17 -9.65
C GLU A 94 -8.01 6.16 -9.46
N LEU A 95 -7.44 6.08 -8.25
CA LEU A 95 -6.43 5.08 -7.92
C LEU A 95 -6.93 3.64 -8.06
N ALA A 96 -8.15 3.37 -7.58
CA ALA A 96 -8.76 2.05 -7.70
C ALA A 96 -9.03 1.68 -9.18
N GLU A 97 -9.48 2.64 -9.98
CA GLU A 97 -9.72 2.48 -11.42
C GLU A 97 -8.40 2.28 -12.18
N GLN A 98 -7.32 2.98 -11.81
CA GLN A 98 -5.98 2.74 -12.37
C GLN A 98 -5.50 1.30 -12.13
N LEU A 99 -5.70 0.78 -10.91
CA LEU A 99 -5.38 -0.62 -10.60
C LEU A 99 -6.29 -1.60 -11.36
N ALA A 100 -7.59 -1.32 -11.41
CA ALA A 100 -8.57 -2.16 -12.10
C ALA A 100 -8.43 -2.16 -13.62
N ALA A 101 -7.82 -1.11 -14.19
CA ALA A 101 -7.47 -1.02 -15.60
C ALA A 101 -6.20 -1.82 -15.95
N GLY A 102 -5.43 -2.28 -14.95
CA GLY A 102 -4.24 -3.12 -15.13
C GLY A 102 -4.57 -4.62 -15.26
N SER A 103 -3.60 -5.40 -15.72
CA SER A 103 -3.73 -6.87 -15.78
C SER A 103 -3.78 -7.45 -14.36
N ALA A 104 -4.92 -8.03 -13.98
CA ALA A 104 -5.15 -8.55 -12.63
C ALA A 104 -4.14 -9.64 -12.24
N GLY A 105 -3.85 -10.57 -13.15
CA GLY A 105 -2.85 -11.63 -12.93
C GLY A 105 -1.44 -11.08 -12.75
N THR A 106 -1.09 -10.04 -13.53
CA THR A 106 0.22 -9.38 -13.42
C THR A 106 0.36 -8.64 -12.08
N LEU A 107 -0.64 -7.85 -11.69
CA LEU A 107 -0.65 -7.13 -10.41
C LEU A 107 -0.64 -8.09 -9.21
N ALA A 108 -1.34 -9.22 -9.30
CA ALA A 108 -1.31 -10.26 -8.28
C ALA A 108 0.09 -10.89 -8.14
N SER A 109 0.76 -11.17 -9.26
CA SER A 109 2.14 -11.66 -9.27
C SER A 109 3.10 -10.64 -8.66
N ILE A 110 3.00 -9.36 -9.02
CA ILE A 110 3.81 -8.27 -8.44
C ILE A 110 3.60 -8.18 -6.93
N LYS A 111 2.34 -8.15 -6.48
CA LYS A 111 2.02 -8.11 -5.05
C LYS A 111 2.61 -9.30 -4.31
N ARG A 112 2.56 -10.50 -4.91
CA ARG A 112 3.12 -11.70 -4.29
C ARG A 112 4.64 -11.65 -4.17
N ASN A 113 5.35 -11.13 -5.19
CA ASN A 113 6.79 -10.91 -5.09
C ASN A 113 7.13 -9.96 -3.93
N LEU A 114 6.40 -8.85 -3.81
CA LEU A 114 6.60 -7.87 -2.72
C LEU A 114 6.33 -8.45 -1.33
N LEU A 115 5.35 -9.34 -1.20
CA LEU A 115 5.02 -9.97 0.09
C LEU A 115 6.04 -11.02 0.52
N GLU A 116 6.65 -11.73 -0.44
CA GLU A 116 7.61 -12.81 -0.16
C GLU A 116 9.04 -12.28 0.06
N ALA A 117 9.44 -11.22 -0.67
CA ALA A 117 10.81 -10.68 -0.65
C ALA A 117 11.39 -10.41 0.76
N PRO A 118 10.66 -9.87 1.74
CA PRO A 118 11.21 -9.63 3.09
C PRO A 118 11.60 -10.88 3.88
N THR A 119 11.20 -12.07 3.40
CA THR A 119 11.47 -13.36 4.06
C THR A 119 12.47 -14.22 3.27
N GLN A 120 13.02 -13.67 2.19
CA GLN A 120 13.89 -14.36 1.25
C GLN A 120 15.25 -13.65 1.16
N THR A 121 16.28 -14.41 0.84
CA THR A 121 17.52 -13.85 0.28
C THR A 121 17.24 -13.28 -1.11
N LEU A 122 18.14 -12.40 -1.60
CA LEU A 122 18.02 -11.85 -2.95
C LEU A 122 17.94 -12.95 -4.02
N SER A 123 18.76 -14.00 -3.90
CA SER A 123 18.78 -15.12 -4.84
C SER A 123 17.47 -15.91 -4.85
N GLU A 124 16.88 -16.14 -3.67
CA GLU A 124 15.57 -16.80 -3.55
C GLU A 124 14.45 -15.94 -4.16
N SER A 125 14.46 -14.63 -3.90
CA SER A 125 13.49 -13.69 -4.49
C SER A 125 13.57 -13.70 -6.01
N MET A 126 14.78 -13.57 -6.58
CA MET A 126 14.97 -13.62 -8.03
C MET A 126 14.50 -14.96 -8.62
N ALA A 127 14.80 -16.08 -7.97
CA ALA A 127 14.33 -17.40 -8.41
C ALA A 127 12.80 -17.53 -8.35
N ALA A 128 12.17 -16.97 -7.32
CA ALA A 128 10.72 -16.97 -7.13
C ALA A 128 9.98 -16.05 -8.12
N GLU A 129 10.64 -15.01 -8.64
CA GLU A 129 10.12 -14.10 -9.66
C GLU A 129 10.05 -14.76 -11.05
N VAL A 130 11.04 -15.57 -11.42
CA VAL A 130 11.15 -16.22 -12.75
C VAL A 130 9.86 -16.91 -13.22
N PRO A 131 9.27 -17.86 -12.46
CA PRO A 131 8.06 -18.55 -12.93
C PRO A 131 6.86 -17.60 -13.06
N ARG A 132 6.74 -16.61 -12.17
CA ARG A 132 5.68 -15.59 -12.24
C ARG A 132 5.84 -14.67 -13.44
N HIS A 133 7.07 -14.22 -13.71
CA HIS A 133 7.39 -13.39 -14.86
C HIS A 133 7.11 -14.12 -16.18
N LYS A 134 7.56 -15.38 -16.29
CA LYS A 134 7.27 -16.24 -17.46
C LYS A 134 5.78 -16.44 -17.65
N ALA A 135 5.03 -16.72 -16.58
CA ALA A 135 3.58 -16.88 -16.66
C ALA A 135 2.90 -15.60 -17.19
N CYS A 136 3.32 -14.42 -16.71
CA CYS A 136 2.79 -13.14 -17.21
C CYS A 136 3.07 -12.96 -18.71
N GLY A 137 4.28 -13.28 -19.18
CA GLY A 137 4.67 -13.18 -20.58
C GLY A 137 3.90 -14.12 -21.54
N LEU A 138 3.21 -15.13 -21.02
CA LEU A 138 2.39 -16.06 -21.81
C LEU A 138 0.90 -15.70 -21.84
N THR A 139 0.50 -14.60 -21.21
CA THR A 139 -0.91 -14.19 -21.14
C THR A 139 -1.37 -13.42 -22.37
N ALA A 140 -2.68 -13.45 -22.64
CA ALA A 140 -3.30 -12.58 -23.64
C ALA A 140 -3.11 -11.09 -23.30
N ASP A 141 -3.11 -10.73 -22.01
CA ASP A 141 -2.83 -9.37 -21.55
C ASP A 141 -1.44 -8.91 -21.98
N HIS A 142 -0.41 -9.77 -21.89
CA HIS A 142 0.92 -9.42 -22.36
C HIS A 142 0.97 -9.21 -23.88
N VAL A 143 0.29 -10.08 -24.65
CA VAL A 143 0.19 -9.93 -26.11
C VAL A 143 -0.48 -8.59 -26.46
N GLU A 144 -1.56 -8.23 -25.78
CA GLU A 144 -2.24 -6.96 -25.94
C GLU A 144 -1.36 -5.77 -25.52
N ALA A 145 -0.64 -5.86 -24.40
CA ALA A 145 0.31 -4.84 -23.98
C ALA A 145 1.40 -4.60 -25.04
N ALA A 146 1.99 -5.67 -25.56
CA ALA A 146 3.03 -5.60 -26.58
C ALA A 146 2.50 -4.94 -27.87
N ARG A 147 1.29 -5.33 -28.31
CA ARG A 147 0.63 -4.73 -29.47
C ARG A 147 0.31 -3.25 -29.25
N ALA A 148 -0.34 -2.92 -28.13
CA ALA A 148 -0.72 -1.55 -27.79
C ALA A 148 0.50 -0.62 -27.69
N PHE A 149 1.62 -1.12 -27.16
CA PHE A 149 2.89 -0.40 -27.11
C PHE A 149 3.42 -0.05 -28.51
N VAL A 150 3.44 -1.02 -29.43
CA VAL A 150 3.85 -0.79 -30.83
C VAL A 150 2.89 0.19 -31.53
N GLU A 151 1.60 0.07 -31.28
CA GLU A 151 0.54 0.92 -31.85
C GLU A 151 0.41 2.30 -31.15
N LYS A 152 1.19 2.57 -30.10
CA LYS A 152 1.17 3.81 -29.31
C LYS A 152 -0.22 4.18 -28.76
N ARG A 153 -0.96 3.17 -28.30
CA ARG A 153 -2.27 3.35 -27.66
C ARG A 153 -2.30 2.74 -26.25
N PRO A 154 -3.25 3.13 -25.39
CA PRO A 154 -3.46 2.44 -24.12
C PRO A 154 -3.85 0.97 -24.36
N PRO A 155 -3.28 0.00 -23.60
CA PRO A 155 -3.71 -1.38 -23.64
C PRO A 155 -5.07 -1.55 -22.95
N VAL A 156 -5.83 -2.57 -23.37
CA VAL A 156 -7.08 -2.97 -22.71
C VAL A 156 -6.96 -4.41 -22.26
N PHE A 157 -6.79 -4.62 -20.96
CA PHE A 157 -6.63 -5.96 -20.38
C PHE A 157 -7.97 -6.65 -20.13
N ALA A 158 -7.96 -7.99 -20.21
CA ALA A 158 -9.11 -8.80 -19.85
C ALA A 158 -9.32 -8.75 -18.32
N ARG A 159 -10.60 -8.78 -17.88
CA ARG A 159 -10.95 -8.83 -16.46
C ARG A 159 -10.82 -10.24 -15.91
#